data_AF-A0A817RER4-F1
#
_entry.id   AF-A0A817RER4-F1
#
_cell.length_a   1.000
_cell.length_b   1.000
_cell.length_c   1.000
_cell.angle_alpha   90.00
_cell.angle_beta   90.00
_cell.angle_gamma   90.00
#
_symmetry.space_group_name_H-M   'P 1'
#
loop_
_entity.id
_entity.type
_entity.pdbx_description
1 polymer ?
#
loop_
_entity_poly.entity_id
_entity_poly.type
_entity_poly.pdbx_seq_one_letter_code
_entity_poly.pdbx_strand_id
1 'polypeptide(L)'
;ISKLQNAQHNNWDEYLQAVVFAYNAGVHKSTKFSPYELLYGRTARLPIHIPPREFTFLKPNDYFEQLKKTLRIFHQTSRENILLQQQANQAYYNKNRLDSQLKLEDKV
;
A
#
# COMPACT_ATOMS: atom_id res chain seq x y z
N ILE A 1 -6.61 15.99 -0.91
CA ILE A 1 -7.60 16.61 0.00
C ILE A 1 -8.11 17.94 -0.55
N SER A 2 -7.25 18.88 -0.96
CA SER A 2 -7.66 20.14 -1.62
C SER A 2 -8.59 19.98 -2.84
N LYS A 3 -8.49 18.87 -3.59
CA LYS A 3 -9.38 18.57 -4.74
C LYS A 3 -10.79 18.04 -4.37
N LEU A 4 -11.03 17.73 -3.10
CA LEU A 4 -12.29 17.16 -2.60
C LEU A 4 -13.05 18.12 -1.67
N GLN A 5 -12.65 19.39 -1.60
CA GLN A 5 -13.30 20.39 -0.76
C GLN A 5 -14.43 21.10 -1.51
N ASN A 6 -15.52 21.38 -0.79
CA ASN A 6 -16.52 22.35 -1.24
C ASN A 6 -15.93 23.78 -1.28
N ALA A 7 -16.63 24.73 -1.90
CA ALA A 7 -16.19 26.11 -2.05
C ALA A 7 -15.89 26.84 -0.72
N GLN A 8 -16.35 26.29 0.42
CA GLN A 8 -16.08 26.82 1.76
C GLN A 8 -14.97 26.08 2.51
N HIS A 9 -14.32 25.10 1.90
CA HIS A 9 -13.18 24.38 2.47
C HIS A 9 -13.44 23.68 3.83
N ASN A 10 -14.68 23.30 4.17
CA ASN A 10 -15.00 22.88 5.55
C ASN A 10 -15.67 21.50 5.73
N ASN A 11 -15.63 20.63 4.72
CA ASN A 11 -16.28 19.31 4.75
C ASN A 11 -15.33 18.13 4.48
N TRP A 12 -14.05 18.29 4.81
CA TRP A 12 -13.02 17.27 4.53
C TRP A 12 -13.24 15.97 5.33
N ASP A 13 -13.88 16.07 6.49
CA ASP A 13 -14.22 15.00 7.41
C ASP A 13 -15.33 14.09 6.86
N GLU A 14 -16.29 14.65 6.13
CA GLU A 14 -17.34 13.88 5.43
C GLU A 14 -16.74 12.87 4.44
N TYR A 15 -15.62 13.21 3.80
CA TYR A 15 -14.94 12.34 2.84
C TYR A 15 -13.85 11.46 3.44
N LEU A 16 -13.53 11.62 4.72
CA LEU A 16 -12.39 10.94 5.35
C LEU A 16 -12.49 9.42 5.22
N GLN A 17 -13.66 8.85 5.49
CA GLN A 17 -13.88 7.41 5.39
C GLN A 17 -13.64 6.89 3.97
N ALA A 18 -14.14 7.61 2.96
CA ALA A 18 -13.96 7.24 1.56
C ALA A 18 -12.48 7.34 1.14
N VAL A 19 -11.77 8.38 1.58
CA VAL A 19 -10.34 8.57 1.31
C VAL A 19 -9.50 7.47 1.97
N VAL A 20 -9.78 7.15 3.23
CA VAL A 20 -9.09 6.06 3.96
C VAL A 20 -9.33 4.72 3.26
N PHE A 21 -10.57 4.44 2.85
CA PHE A 21 -10.87 3.23 2.09
C PHE A 21 -10.10 3.18 0.77
N ALA A 22 -10.12 4.26 -0.01
CA ALA A 22 -9.39 4.34 -1.27
C ALA A 22 -7.87 4.15 -1.08
N TYR A 23 -7.30 4.72 -0.01
CA TYR A 23 -5.90 4.54 0.35
C TYR A 23 -5.56 3.09 0.74
N ASN A 24 -6.45 2.44 1.49
CA ASN A 24 -6.28 1.05 1.93
C ASN A 24 -6.53 0.04 0.81
N ALA A 25 -7.41 0.35 -0.14
CA ALA A 25 -7.74 -0.50 -1.29
C ALA A 25 -6.82 -0.28 -2.50
N GLY A 26 -6.15 0.88 -2.58
CA GLY A 26 -5.23 1.21 -3.66
C GLY A 26 -3.90 0.47 -3.55
N VAL A 27 -3.34 0.07 -4.69
CA VAL A 27 -2.04 -0.60 -4.76
C VAL A 27 -0.92 0.41 -4.46
N HIS A 28 -0.05 0.09 -3.49
CA HIS A 28 1.07 0.95 -3.13
C HIS A 28 2.31 0.64 -3.98
N LYS A 29 3.05 1.68 -4.39
CA LYS A 29 4.18 1.56 -5.32
C LYS A 29 5.33 0.70 -4.76
N SER A 30 5.58 0.78 -3.46
CA SER A 30 6.69 0.11 -2.78
C SER A 30 6.42 -1.37 -2.54
N THR A 31 5.21 -1.73 -2.10
CA THR A 31 4.82 -3.12 -1.81
C THR A 31 4.32 -3.86 -3.04
N LYS A 32 3.79 -3.13 -4.04
CA LYS A 32 3.01 -3.65 -5.18
C LYS A 32 1.68 -4.30 -4.80
N PHE A 33 1.23 -4.11 -3.56
CA PHE A 33 -0.05 -4.57 -3.04
C PHE A 33 -0.75 -3.44 -2.32
N SER A 34 -2.07 -3.54 -2.17
CA SER A 34 -2.82 -2.66 -1.26
C SER A 34 -2.64 -3.06 0.20
N PRO A 35 -2.72 -2.12 1.16
CA PRO A 35 -2.76 -2.46 2.58
C PRO A 35 -3.85 -3.46 2.94
N TYR A 36 -5.02 -3.36 2.30
CA TYR A 36 -6.14 -4.28 2.48
C TYR A 36 -5.76 -5.71 2.07
N GLU A 37 -5.11 -5.90 0.93
CA GLU A 37 -4.61 -7.19 0.48
C GLU A 37 -3.60 -7.80 1.46
N LEU A 38 -2.66 -6.98 1.95
CA LEU A 38 -1.65 -7.44 2.91
C LEU A 38 -2.25 -7.84 4.26
N LEU A 39 -3.42 -7.31 4.62
CA LEU A 39 -4.11 -7.62 5.87
C LEU A 39 -5.06 -8.82 5.74
N TYR A 40 -5.84 -8.86 4.65
CA TYR A 40 -6.95 -9.81 4.50
C TYR A 40 -6.67 -10.93 3.47
N GLY A 41 -5.54 -10.88 2.77
CA GLY A 41 -5.17 -11.88 1.76
C GLY A 41 -6.08 -11.87 0.52
N ARG A 42 -6.86 -10.81 0.30
CA ARG A 42 -7.78 -10.63 -0.83
C ARG A 42 -7.97 -9.16 -1.15
N THR A 43 -8.44 -8.85 -2.35
CA THR A 43 -8.76 -7.48 -2.77
C THR A 43 -9.98 -6.93 -2.04
N ALA A 44 -10.01 -5.60 -1.83
CA ALA A 44 -11.17 -4.93 -1.27
C ALA A 44 -12.37 -5.02 -2.23
N ARG A 45 -13.55 -5.31 -1.69
CA ARG A 45 -14.78 -5.42 -2.48
C ARG A 45 -15.53 -4.10 -2.46
N LEU A 46 -15.80 -3.56 -3.65
CA LEU A 46 -16.68 -2.42 -3.87
C LEU A 46 -18.08 -2.91 -4.27
N PRO A 47 -19.14 -2.13 -4.02
CA PRO A 47 -20.51 -2.48 -4.45
C PRO A 47 -20.64 -2.73 -5.97
N ILE A 48 -19.79 -2.09 -6.77
CA ILE A 48 -19.74 -2.27 -8.22
C ILE A 48 -19.10 -3.60 -8.66
N HIS A 49 -18.39 -4.29 -7.75
CA HIS A 49 -17.75 -5.56 -8.08
C HIS A 49 -18.78 -6.69 -8.10
N ILE A 50 -18.72 -7.50 -9.16
CA ILE A 50 -19.50 -8.73 -9.32
C ILE A 50 -19.24 -9.63 -8.08
N PRO A 51 -20.29 -10.21 -7.46
CA PRO A 51 -20.09 -11.14 -6.37
C PRO A 51 -19.19 -12.29 -6.82
N PRO A 52 -18.20 -12.71 -5.99
CA PRO A 52 -17.41 -13.88 -6.31
C PRO A 52 -18.34 -15.10 -6.42
N ARG A 53 -17.98 -16.05 -7.28
CA ARG A 53 -18.59 -17.38 -7.23
C ARG A 53 -18.41 -17.93 -5.82
N GLU A 54 -19.44 -18.56 -5.30
CA GLU A 54 -19.36 -19.21 -3.98
C GLU A 54 -18.25 -20.27 -4.04
N PHE A 55 -17.20 -20.06 -3.24
CA PHE A 55 -16.17 -21.05 -3.04
C PHE A 55 -16.59 -21.89 -1.84
N THR A 56 -17.00 -23.13 -2.10
CA THR A 56 -17.24 -24.11 -1.05
C THR A 56 -15.92 -24.78 -0.67
N PHE A 57 -15.54 -24.66 0.60
CA PHE A 57 -14.44 -25.43 1.17
C PHE A 57 -14.95 -26.82 1.58
N LEU A 58 -14.19 -27.86 1.28
CA LEU A 58 -14.56 -29.24 1.62
C LEU A 58 -14.43 -29.49 3.12
N LYS A 59 -13.41 -28.90 3.75
CA LYS A 59 -13.17 -29.01 5.19
C LYS A 59 -13.21 -27.63 5.85
N PRO A 60 -13.65 -27.54 7.12
CA PRO A 60 -13.66 -26.27 7.86
C PRO A 60 -12.31 -25.54 7.90
N ASN A 61 -11.20 -26.28 7.92
CA ASN A 61 -9.85 -25.69 8.04
C ASN A 61 -9.22 -25.27 6.71
N ASP A 62 -9.80 -25.64 5.56
CA ASP A 62 -9.19 -25.37 4.25
C ASP A 62 -9.09 -23.86 3.98
N TYR A 63 -10.08 -23.08 4.40
CA TYR A 63 -10.05 -21.62 4.30
C TYR A 63 -8.87 -21.02 5.08
N PHE A 64 -8.66 -21.49 6.31
CA PHE A 64 -7.59 -20.99 7.17
C PHE A 64 -6.21 -21.32 6.58
N GLU A 65 -6.01 -22.55 6.09
CA GLU A 65 -4.74 -22.94 5.48
C GLU A 65 -4.48 -22.17 4.17
N GLN A 66 -5.51 -21.95 3.35
CA GLN A 66 -5.38 -21.12 2.15
C GLN A 66 -5.03 -19.68 2.51
N LEU A 67 -5.74 -19.07 3.47
CA LEU A 67 -5.48 -17.71 3.92
C LEU A 67 -4.05 -17.56 4.44
N LYS A 68 -3.60 -18.50 5.30
CA LYS A 68 -2.24 -18.53 5.85
C LYS A 68 -1.19 -18.62 4.74
N LYS A 69 -1.40 -19.47 3.74
CA LYS A 69 -0.51 -19.59 2.59
C LYS A 69 -0.47 -18.29 1.77
N THR A 70 -1.63 -17.71 1.48
CA THR A 70 -1.74 -16.45 0.72
C THR A 70 -1.02 -15.30 1.43
N LEU A 71 -1.29 -15.09 2.72
CA LEU A 71 -0.63 -14.04 3.50
C LEU A 71 0.89 -14.22 3.57
N ARG A 72 1.37 -15.47 3.70
CA ARG A 72 2.81 -15.74 3.66
C ARG A 72 3.44 -15.29 2.35
N ILE A 73 2.81 -15.59 1.22
CA ILE A 73 3.27 -15.17 -0.11
C ILE A 73 3.25 -13.65 -0.22
N PHE A 74 2.13 -13.01 0.12
CA PHE A 74 1.97 -11.56 0.04
C PHE A 74 3.03 -10.83 0.85
N HIS A 75 3.25 -11.24 2.10
CA HIS A 75 4.26 -10.62 2.95
C HIS A 75 5.67 -10.85 2.42
N GLN A 76 6.01 -12.05 1.96
CA GLN A 76 7.33 -12.33 1.39
C GLN A 76 7.59 -11.45 0.16
N THR A 77 6.70 -11.47 -0.83
CA THR A 77 6.84 -10.68 -2.05
C THR A 77 6.84 -9.18 -1.75
N SER A 78 6.04 -8.72 -0.79
CA SER A 78 6.03 -7.30 -0.39
C SER A 78 7.37 -6.84 0.19
N ARG A 79 8.05 -7.70 0.98
CA ARG A 79 9.39 -7.39 1.53
C ARG A 79 10.43 -7.29 0.44
N GLU A 80 10.43 -8.23 -0.51
CA GLU A 80 11.31 -8.19 -1.68
C GLU A 80 11.09 -6.90 -2.49
N ASN A 81 9.83 -6.54 -2.77
CA ASN A 81 9.49 -5.31 -3.48
C ASN A 81 9.95 -4.05 -2.75
N ILE A 82 9.78 -4.00 -1.42
CA ILE A 82 10.25 -2.89 -0.59
C ILE A 82 11.77 -2.76 -0.70
N LEU A 83 12.52 -3.85 -0.58
CA LEU A 83 13.99 -3.83 -0.67
C LEU A 83 14.47 -3.32 -2.04
N LEU A 84 13.85 -3.80 -3.12
CA LEU A 84 14.16 -3.33 -4.48
C LEU A 84 13.85 -1.84 -4.66
N GLN A 85 12.69 -1.40 -4.15
CA GLN A 85 12.31 0.02 -4.23
C GLN A 85 13.22 0.91 -3.38
N GLN A 86 13.68 0.43 -2.21
CA GLN A 86 14.65 1.14 -1.37
C GLN A 86 15.98 1.32 -2.10
N GLN A 87 16.51 0.26 -2.72
CA GLN A 87 17.75 0.34 -3.51
C GLN A 87 17.61 1.30 -4.69
N ALA A 88 16.50 1.25 -5.42
CA ALA A 88 16.23 2.15 -6.53
C ALA A 88 16.11 3.62 -6.07
N ASN A 89 15.43 3.87 -4.95
CA ASN A 89 15.30 5.20 -4.36
C ASN A 89 16.66 5.75 -3.90
N GLN A 90 17.48 4.90 -3.27
CA GLN A 90 18.83 5.26 -2.84
C GLN A 90 19.70 5.63 -4.05
N ALA A 91 19.69 4.81 -5.10
CA ALA A 91 20.44 5.09 -6.33
C ALA A 91 19.98 6.39 -6.99
N TYR A 92 18.67 6.65 -7.03
CA TYR A 92 18.11 7.90 -7.57
C TYR A 92 18.53 9.12 -6.74
N TYR A 93 18.42 9.04 -5.41
CA TYR A 93 18.81 10.12 -4.51
C TYR A 93 20.31 10.43 -4.63
N ASN A 94 21.15 9.39 -4.65
CA ASN A 94 22.60 9.54 -4.77
C ASN A 94 23.03 10.16 -6.11
N LYS A 95 22.33 9.86 -7.22
CA LYS A 95 22.61 10.44 -8.54
C LYS A 95 22.43 11.96 -8.59
N ASN A 96 21.48 12.50 -7.82
CA ASN A 96 21.18 13.93 -7.78
C ASN A 96 21.92 14.65 -6.64
N ARG A 97 22.75 13.93 -5.88
CA ARG A 97 23.59 14.52 -4.86
C ARG A 97 24.78 15.17 -5.57
N LEU A 98 24.77 16.50 -5.69
CA LEU A 98 26.02 17.24 -5.81
C LEU A 98 26.85 16.83 -4.59
N ASP A 99 28.01 16.23 -4.84
CA ASP A 99 29.01 16.00 -3.79
C ASP A 99 29.51 17.38 -3.38
N SER A 100 28.72 18.08 -2.55
CA SER A 100 29.24 19.21 -1.80
C SER A 100 30.34 18.61 -0.96
N GLN A 101 31.59 18.93 -1.34
CA GLN A 101 32.71 18.88 -0.42
C GLN A 101 32.28 19.72 0.79
N LEU A 102 31.67 19.06 1.77
CA LEU A 102 31.42 19.64 3.07
C LEU A 102 32.81 19.90 3.63
N LYS A 103 33.32 21.12 3.41
CA LYS A 103 34.49 21.61 4.11
C LYS A 103 34.15 21.49 5.59
N LEU A 104 35.02 20.81 6.32
CA LEU A 104 34.87 20.44 7.73
C LEU A 104 34.76 21.65 8.70
N GLU A 105 34.44 22.85 8.20
CA GLU A 105 34.50 24.12 8.94
C GLU A 105 33.24 25.00 8.84
N ASP A 106 32.13 24.53 8.25
CA ASP A 106 30.85 25.24 8.40
C ASP A 106 30.34 25.03 9.84
N LYS A 107 30.73 25.96 10.73
CA LYS A 107 30.21 26.07 12.09
C LYS A 107 28.77 26.59 12.05
N VAL A 108 27.93 25.94 12.86
CA VAL A 108 26.56 26.31 13.22
C VAL A 108 26.51 27.69 13.86
#